data_AF-A0A6P3RQF8-F1
#
_entry.id   AF-A0A6P3RQF8-F1
#
_cell.length_a   1.000
_cell.length_b   1.000
_cell.length_c   1.000
_cell.angle_alpha   90.00
_cell.angle_beta   90.00
_cell.angle_gamma   90.00
#
_symmetry.space_group_name_H-M   'P 1'
#
loop_
_entity.id
_entity.type
_entity.pdbx_description
1 polymer ?
#
loop_
_entity_poly.entity_id
_entity_poly.type
_entity_poly.pdbx_seq_one_letter_code
_entity_poly.pdbx_strand_id
1 'polypeptide(L)'
;MAVWAKKMTKIQTPENTPRLFDLVKVKDEEIRQAFYFAYGILVADNLDQATRVAYQKDRRWRVVTLQGQIIEQSGTMTGGGSKVMRGRMGSSVVEISEEEVSTYKIVVRLLKKNY
;
A
#
# COMPACT_ATOMS: atom_id res chain seq x y z
N MET A 1 17.98 -18.08 2.25
CA MET A 1 16.66 -17.54 1.87
C MET A 1 15.66 -17.38 3.04
N ALA A 2 15.99 -17.69 4.32
CA ALA A 2 14.98 -17.79 5.40
C ALA A 2 14.76 -16.53 6.29
N VAL A 3 15.63 -15.52 6.22
CA VAL A 3 15.58 -14.36 7.16
C VAL A 3 14.36 -13.46 6.91
N TRP A 4 13.87 -13.43 5.67
CA TRP A 4 12.82 -12.51 5.22
C TRP A 4 11.42 -12.98 5.62
N ALA A 5 11.18 -14.28 5.71
CA ALA A 5 9.87 -14.87 6.00
C ALA A 5 9.31 -14.41 7.35
N LYS A 6 10.17 -14.32 8.38
CA LYS A 6 9.79 -13.81 9.71
C LYS A 6 9.39 -12.32 9.69
N LYS A 7 9.89 -11.57 8.71
CA LYS A 7 9.54 -10.16 8.47
C LYS A 7 8.38 -10.00 7.48
N MET A 8 7.66 -11.06 7.10
CA MET A 8 6.47 -10.91 6.26
C MET A 8 5.17 -11.15 7.04
N THR A 9 5.27 -11.63 8.28
CA THR A 9 4.11 -11.82 9.16
C THR A 9 3.58 -10.49 9.69
N LYS A 10 2.30 -10.49 10.06
CA LYS A 10 1.67 -9.36 10.75
C LYS A 10 2.34 -9.13 12.10
N ILE A 11 2.49 -7.87 12.46
CA ILE A 11 3.06 -7.43 13.73
C ILE A 11 2.02 -6.62 14.48
N GLN A 12 2.15 -6.57 15.81
CA GLN A 12 1.36 -5.65 16.60
C GLN A 12 1.85 -4.21 16.36
N THR A 13 0.92 -3.32 16.10
CA THR A 13 1.18 -1.90 15.83
C THR A 13 0.45 -1.03 16.86
N PRO A 14 0.98 0.17 17.15
CA PRO A 14 0.28 1.14 18.00
C PRO A 14 -1.09 1.45 17.41
N GLU A 15 -2.11 1.62 18.25
CA GLU A 15 -3.50 1.89 17.82
C GLU A 15 -4.06 0.89 16.77
N ASN A 16 -3.46 -0.29 16.61
CA ASN A 16 -3.74 -1.20 15.49
C ASN A 16 -3.61 -0.55 14.10
N THR A 17 -2.74 0.45 13.97
CA THR A 17 -2.53 1.18 12.72
C THR A 17 -2.02 0.23 11.62
N PRO A 18 -2.63 0.25 10.43
CA PRO A 18 -2.26 -0.67 9.35
C PRO A 18 -0.84 -0.40 8.85
N ARG A 19 -0.12 -1.48 8.54
CA ARG A 19 1.21 -1.44 7.92
C ARG A 19 1.06 -1.36 6.41
N LEU A 20 1.77 -0.43 5.75
CA LEU A 20 1.68 -0.23 4.30
C LEU A 20 1.96 -1.52 3.52
N PHE A 21 2.97 -2.28 3.95
CA PHE A 21 3.29 -3.59 3.36
C PHE A 21 2.11 -4.58 3.39
N ASP A 22 1.28 -4.56 4.44
CA ASP A 22 0.13 -5.46 4.57
C ASP A 22 -1.04 -5.05 3.69
N LEU A 23 -1.08 -3.78 3.28
CA LEU A 23 -2.09 -3.24 2.37
C LEU A 23 -1.77 -3.51 0.90
N VAL A 24 -0.50 -3.73 0.56
CA VAL A 24 -0.09 -4.06 -0.81
C VAL A 24 -0.54 -5.48 -1.14
N LYS A 25 -1.32 -5.59 -2.21
CA LYS A 25 -1.73 -6.86 -2.83
C LYS A 25 -0.96 -7.03 -4.13
N VAL A 26 -0.33 -8.19 -4.29
CA VAL A 26 0.42 -8.57 -5.49
C VAL A 26 -0.18 -9.84 -6.07
N LYS A 27 -0.05 -10.05 -7.38
CA LYS A 27 -0.49 -11.29 -8.05
C LYS A 27 0.40 -12.47 -7.66
N ASP A 28 1.70 -12.22 -7.61
CA ASP A 28 2.72 -13.21 -7.28
C ASP A 28 3.35 -12.86 -5.92
N GLU A 29 3.19 -13.75 -4.96
CA GLU A 29 3.72 -13.61 -3.60
C GLU A 29 5.26 -13.57 -3.57
N GLU A 30 5.95 -14.13 -4.56
CA GLU A 30 7.41 -14.02 -4.66
C GLU A 30 7.86 -12.57 -4.87
N ILE A 31 7.03 -11.77 -5.56
CA ILE A 31 7.29 -10.34 -5.82
C ILE A 31 6.97 -9.50 -4.59
N ARG A 32 6.22 -10.02 -3.61
CA ARG A 32 5.90 -9.30 -2.37
C ARG A 32 7.16 -8.81 -1.65
N GLN A 33 8.25 -9.59 -1.70
CA GLN A 33 9.54 -9.21 -1.11
C GLN A 33 10.13 -7.93 -1.75
N ALA A 34 9.82 -7.62 -3.01
CA ALA A 34 10.28 -6.38 -3.64
C ALA A 34 9.73 -5.12 -2.93
N PHE A 35 8.61 -5.23 -2.23
CA PHE A 35 8.01 -4.15 -1.44
C PHE A 35 8.58 -4.06 -0.02
N TYR A 36 9.72 -4.69 0.27
CA TYR A 36 10.34 -4.69 1.60
C TYR A 36 10.55 -3.28 2.18
N PHE A 37 10.81 -2.27 1.33
CA PHE A 37 10.92 -0.88 1.79
C PHE A 37 9.65 -0.34 2.46
N ALA A 38 8.48 -0.88 2.15
CA ALA A 38 7.21 -0.53 2.77
C ALA A 38 6.97 -1.23 4.13
N TYR A 39 7.84 -2.18 4.53
CA TYR A 39 7.67 -2.98 5.75
C TYR A 39 7.67 -2.14 7.03
N GLY A 40 8.48 -1.09 7.10
CA GLY A 40 8.61 -0.27 8.30
C GLY A 40 7.55 0.83 8.45
N ILE A 41 6.61 0.94 7.50
CA ILE A 41 5.76 2.11 7.34
C ILE A 41 4.35 1.82 7.84
N LEU A 42 3.84 2.66 8.73
CA LEU A 42 2.44 2.65 9.18
C LEU A 42 1.63 3.71 8.43
N VAL A 43 0.35 3.44 8.22
CA VAL A 43 -0.57 4.34 7.51
C VAL A 43 -1.59 4.90 8.49
N ALA A 44 -1.55 6.21 8.69
CA ALA A 44 -2.47 6.94 9.57
C ALA A 44 -3.49 7.77 8.76
N ASP A 45 -4.62 8.09 9.36
CA ASP A 45 -5.67 8.87 8.72
C ASP A 45 -5.31 10.36 8.59
N ASN A 46 -4.57 10.89 9.56
CA ASN A 46 -4.20 12.30 9.67
C ASN A 46 -2.92 12.50 10.51
N LEU A 47 -2.44 13.75 10.58
CA LEU A 47 -1.18 14.10 11.24
C LEU A 47 -1.21 13.91 12.77
N ASP A 48 -2.37 14.10 13.41
CA ASP A 48 -2.52 13.94 14.85
C ASP A 48 -2.34 12.48 15.25
N GLN A 49 -3.00 11.57 14.52
CA GLN A 49 -2.78 10.14 14.69
C GLN A 49 -1.34 9.76 14.33
N ALA A 50 -0.81 10.28 13.22
CA ALA A 50 0.54 9.96 12.80
C ALA A 50 1.58 10.31 13.87
N THR A 51 1.41 11.44 14.55
CA THR A 51 2.31 11.88 15.62
C THR A 51 2.25 10.94 16.82
N ARG A 52 1.05 10.55 17.28
CA ARG A 52 0.90 9.57 18.38
C ARG A 52 1.52 8.23 18.02
N VAL A 53 1.27 7.73 16.81
CA VAL A 53 1.78 6.43 16.34
C VAL A 53 3.29 6.45 16.11
N ALA A 54 3.85 7.56 15.60
CA ALA A 54 5.27 7.66 15.28
C ALA A 54 6.16 7.60 16.54
N TYR A 55 5.76 8.29 17.60
CA TYR A 55 6.55 8.47 18.81
C TYR A 55 6.06 7.58 19.95
N GLN A 56 6.35 6.28 19.87
CA GLN A 56 6.11 5.35 20.97
C GLN A 56 7.32 5.27 21.90
N LYS A 57 7.08 4.88 23.15
CA LYS A 57 8.12 4.78 24.20
C LYS A 57 9.27 3.84 23.80
N ASP A 58 8.93 2.69 23.23
CA ASP A 58 9.90 1.63 22.97
C ASP A 58 10.44 1.63 21.53
N ARG A 59 9.78 2.35 20.61
CA ARG A 59 10.12 2.33 19.18
C ARG A 59 9.63 3.56 18.45
N ARG A 60 10.46 4.10 17.55
CA ARG A 60 10.04 5.08 16.55
C ARG A 60 9.56 4.42 15.26
N TRP A 61 8.40 4.84 14.79
CA TRP A 61 7.80 4.35 13.54
C TRP A 61 7.91 5.40 12.44
N ARG A 62 8.16 4.95 11.21
CA ARG A 62 7.91 5.78 10.03
C ARG A 62 6.41 5.72 9.76
N VAL A 63 5.76 6.87 9.64
CA VAL A 63 4.31 6.94 9.45
C VAL A 63 3.99 7.83 8.25
N VAL A 64 3.06 7.39 7.39
CA VAL A 64 2.52 8.18 6.29
C VAL A 64 1.03 8.43 6.52
N THR A 65 0.54 9.62 6.19
CA THR A 65 -0.88 9.95 6.26
C THR A 65 -1.58 9.68 4.92
N LEU A 66 -2.91 9.52 4.93
CA LEU A 66 -3.70 9.42 3.70
C LEU A 66 -3.55 10.65 2.77
N GLN A 67 -3.16 11.80 3.33
CA GLN A 67 -2.90 13.03 2.58
C GLN A 67 -1.46 13.09 2.04
N GLY A 68 -0.61 12.10 2.34
CA GLY A 68 0.76 11.98 1.84
C GLY A 68 1.81 12.73 2.68
N GLN A 69 1.51 13.07 3.93
CA GLN A 69 2.50 13.60 4.87
C GLN A 69 3.27 12.43 5.50
N ILE A 70 4.55 12.62 5.78
CA ILE A 70 5.42 11.56 6.29
C ILE A 70 6.14 12.06 7.55
N ILE A 71 6.12 11.22 8.59
CA ILE A 71 6.98 11.36 9.76
C ILE A 71 8.06 10.28 9.68
N GLU A 72 9.31 10.72 9.63
CA GLU A 72 10.49 9.86 9.59
C GLU A 72 10.91 9.41 10.99
N GLN A 73 11.64 8.29 11.08
CA GLN A 73 12.17 7.80 12.37
C GLN A 73 13.17 8.78 13.00
N SER A 74 13.85 9.59 12.19
CA SER A 74 14.68 10.71 12.64
C SER A 74 13.88 11.78 13.40
N GLY A 75 12.56 11.82 13.21
CA GLY A 75 11.67 12.89 13.66
C GLY A 75 11.46 13.98 12.60
N THR A 76 12.06 13.86 11.42
CA THR A 76 11.79 14.78 10.31
C THR A 76 10.35 14.60 9.81
N MET A 77 9.62 15.70 9.63
CA MET A 77 8.27 15.70 9.07
C MET A 77 8.31 16.32 7.67
N THR A 78 7.66 15.67 6.70
CA THR A 78 7.55 16.15 5.33
C THR A 78 6.09 16.13 4.88
N GLY A 79 5.68 17.10 4.07
CA GLY A 79 4.28 17.31 3.66
C GLY A 79 3.83 18.75 3.92
N GLY A 80 2.77 19.19 3.25
CA GLY A 80 2.27 20.57 3.32
C GLY A 80 2.54 21.42 2.08
N GLY A 81 3.18 20.87 1.05
CA GLY A 81 3.23 21.48 -0.28
C GLY A 81 1.91 21.30 -1.05
N SER A 82 1.64 22.14 -2.05
CA SER A 82 0.43 22.08 -2.88
C SER A 82 0.35 20.86 -3.80
N LYS A 83 1.46 20.13 -3.98
CA LYS A 83 1.57 19.01 -4.91
C LYS A 83 1.57 17.68 -4.16
N VAL A 84 0.52 16.89 -4.38
CA VAL A 84 0.43 15.49 -3.93
C VAL A 84 0.81 14.57 -5.09
N MET A 85 1.71 13.62 -4.85
CA MET A 85 2.05 12.59 -5.85
C MET A 85 0.98 11.49 -5.84
N ARG A 86 0.41 11.17 -7.01
CA ARG A 86 -0.62 10.14 -7.20
C ARG A 86 -0.34 9.32 -8.47
N GLY A 87 -1.01 8.17 -8.63
CA GLY A 87 -0.96 7.35 -9.84
C GLY A 87 0.24 6.40 -9.96
N ARG A 88 1.09 6.29 -8.92
CA ARG A 88 2.25 5.36 -8.93
C ARG A 88 1.91 3.92 -8.54
N MET A 89 0.72 3.70 -7.98
CA MET A 89 0.19 2.37 -7.66
C MET A 89 -0.78 1.96 -8.76
N GLY A 90 -0.68 0.72 -9.23
CA GLY A 90 -1.66 0.15 -10.15
C GLY A 90 -3.06 0.18 -9.51
N SER A 91 -4.07 0.60 -10.26
CA SER A 91 -5.45 0.73 -9.76
C SER A 91 -6.16 -0.62 -9.59
N SER A 92 -5.54 -1.71 -10.02
CA SER A 92 -6.26 -2.96 -10.18
C SER A 92 -5.32 -4.17 -10.26
N VAL A 93 -5.35 -5.03 -9.23
CA VAL A 93 -4.99 -6.44 -9.37
C VAL A 93 -6.20 -7.10 -10.01
N VAL A 94 -6.25 -7.07 -11.34
CA VAL A 94 -7.37 -7.67 -12.07
C VAL A 94 -7.03 -9.12 -12.35
N GLU A 95 -7.65 -10.03 -11.61
CA GLU A 95 -7.81 -11.41 -12.06
C GLU A 95 -9.12 -11.46 -12.84
N ILE A 96 -9.09 -11.14 -14.14
CA ILE A 96 -10.19 -11.51 -15.03
C ILE A 96 -9.92 -12.96 -15.44
N SER A 97 -10.89 -13.84 -15.23
CA SER A 97 -10.83 -15.22 -15.72
C SER A 97 -10.81 -15.27 -17.26
N GLU A 98 -10.20 -16.31 -17.85
CA GLU A 98 -10.24 -16.50 -19.32
C GLU A 98 -11.68 -16.45 -19.88
N GLU A 99 -12.63 -16.95 -19.09
CA GLU A 99 -14.06 -17.00 -19.39
C GLU A 99 -14.70 -15.61 -19.45
N GLU A 100 -14.41 -14.76 -18.46
CA GLU A 100 -14.85 -13.36 -18.45
C GLU A 100 -14.20 -12.58 -19.59
N VAL A 101 -12.89 -12.77 -19.85
CA VAL A 101 -12.21 -12.13 -21.01
C VAL A 101 -12.89 -12.53 -22.32
N SER A 102 -13.23 -13.81 -22.48
CA SER A 102 -13.93 -14.32 -23.66
C SER A 102 -15.31 -13.67 -23.83
N THR A 103 -16.06 -13.56 -22.72
CA THR A 103 -17.38 -12.94 -22.69
C THR A 103 -17.31 -11.46 -23.09
N TYR A 104 -16.38 -10.70 -22.51
CA TYR A 104 -16.17 -9.29 -22.88
C TYR A 104 -15.74 -9.12 -24.33
N LYS A 105 -14.90 -10.01 -24.87
CA LYS A 105 -14.52 -9.99 -26.29
C LYS A 105 -15.72 -10.22 -27.21
N ILE A 106 -16.63 -11.14 -26.85
CA ILE A 106 -17.85 -11.40 -27.61
C ILE A 106 -18.77 -10.17 -27.61
N VAL A 107 -19.00 -9.57 -26.43
CA VAL A 107 -19.84 -8.37 -26.29
C VAL A 107 -19.29 -7.21 -27.12
N VAL A 108 -17.98 -6.93 -27.02
CA VAL A 108 -17.33 -5.87 -27.81
C VAL A 108 -17.45 -6.13 -29.31
N ARG A 109 -17.32 -7.39 -29.75
CA ARG A 109 -17.48 -7.77 -31.16
C ARG A 109 -18.93 -7.58 -31.63
N LEU A 110 -19.93 -7.89 -30.81
CA LEU A 110 -21.34 -7.68 -31.14
C LEU A 110 -21.68 -6.19 -31.25
N LEU A 111 -21.21 -5.37 -30.31
CA LEU A 111 -21.42 -3.92 -30.35
C LEU A 111 -20.80 -3.29 -31.60
N LYS A 112 -19.60 -3.74 -32.01
CA LYS A 112 -18.93 -3.28 -33.23
C LYS A 112 -19.57 -3.77 -34.54
N LYS A 113 -20.48 -4.74 -34.49
CA LYS A 113 -21.22 -5.21 -35.68
C LYS A 113 -22.56 -4.50 -35.88
N ASN A 114 -23.05 -3.79 -34.85
CA ASN A 114 -24.31 -3.06 -34.87
C ASN A 114 -24.14 -1.55 -35.11
N TYR A 115 -22.92 -1.12 -35.45
CA TYR A 115 -22.54 0.20 -35.96
C TYR A 115 -21.66 -0.02 -37.20
#